data_AF-A0AAP5Z2A0-F1
#
_entry.id   AF-A0AAP5Z2A0-F1
#
_cell.length_a   1.000
_cell.length_b   1.000
_cell.length_c   1.000
_cell.angle_alpha   90.00
_cell.angle_beta   90.00
_cell.angle_gamma   90.00
#
_symmetry.space_group_name_H-M   'P 1'
#
loop_
_entity.id
_entity.type
_entity.pdbx_description
1 polymer ?
#
loop_
_entity_poly.entity_id
_entity_poly.type
_entity_poly.pdbx_seq_one_letter_code
_entity_poly.pdbx_strand_id
1 'polypeptide(L)'
;MSTILIAIIALAVLAAIFGAILGFASIRFKVEADPIVDQIDAILPQTQCGQCGYPGCRPYAEAIANGDNINKCPPGGQATIEKLADLMGVEPEESAHDLDSKVPTVAFIH
;
A
#
# COMPACT_ATOMS: atom_id res chain seq x y z
N MET A 1 8.23 -40.68 32.21
CA MET A 1 6.80 -40.43 31.92
C MET A 1 6.30 -39.13 32.56
N SER A 2 6.40 -38.96 33.88
CA SER A 2 5.86 -37.77 34.57
C SER A 2 6.54 -36.44 34.18
N THR A 3 7.86 -36.45 34.00
CA THR A 3 8.64 -35.28 33.54
C THR A 3 8.27 -34.81 32.13
N ILE A 4 8.03 -35.77 31.22
CA ILE A 4 7.59 -35.47 29.85
C ILE A 4 6.22 -34.80 29.88
N LEU A 5 5.30 -35.30 30.71
CA LEU A 5 3.96 -34.74 30.85
C LEU A 5 3.99 -33.31 31.41
N ILE A 6 4.82 -33.07 32.44
CA ILE A 6 5.03 -31.73 33.02
C ILE A 6 5.60 -30.77 31.97
N ALA A 7 6.58 -31.20 31.18
CA ALA A 7 7.18 -30.36 30.13
C ALA A 7 6.15 -29.96 29.06
N ILE A 8 5.32 -30.91 28.62
CA ILE A 8 4.25 -30.65 27.64
C ILE A 8 3.24 -29.63 28.20
N ILE A 9 2.80 -29.82 29.45
CA ILE A 9 1.85 -28.92 30.09
C ILE A 9 2.45 -27.52 30.27
N ALA A 10 3.70 -27.43 30.72
CA ALA A 10 4.39 -26.16 30.91
C ALA A 10 4.49 -25.37 29.59
N LEU A 11 4.86 -26.03 28.49
CA LEU A 11 4.95 -25.41 27.18
C LEU A 11 3.57 -24.98 26.64
N ALA A 12 2.54 -25.79 26.84
CA ALA A 12 1.17 -25.47 26.42
C ALA A 12 0.62 -24.25 27.16
N VAL A 13 0.83 -24.17 28.48
CA VAL A 13 0.43 -23.02 29.30
C VAL A 13 1.18 -21.76 28.86
N LEU A 14 2.49 -21.86 28.65
CA LEU A 14 3.31 -20.74 28.22
C LEU A 14 2.86 -20.21 26.85
N ALA A 15 2.61 -21.11 25.89
CA ALA A 15 2.10 -20.75 24.57
C ALA A 15 0.71 -20.08 24.65
N ALA A 16 -0.19 -20.60 25.49
CA ALA A 16 -1.50 -20.01 25.70
C ALA A 16 -1.41 -18.58 26.29
N ILE A 17 -0.53 -18.38 27.28
CA ILE A 17 -0.31 -17.07 27.90
C ILE A 17 0.25 -16.08 26.87
N PHE A 18 1.33 -16.41 26.18
CA PHE A 18 1.92 -15.51 25.19
C PHE A 18 1.00 -15.26 24.01
N GLY A 19 0.30 -16.29 23.53
CA GLY A 19 -0.70 -16.16 22.47
C GLY A 19 -1.85 -15.23 22.85
N ALA A 20 -2.37 -15.35 24.08
CA ALA A 20 -3.43 -14.48 24.58
C ALA A 20 -2.95 -13.03 24.72
N ILE A 21 -1.74 -12.80 25.25
CA ILE A 21 -1.17 -11.46 25.41
C ILE A 21 -0.97 -10.80 24.03
N LEU A 22 -0.33 -11.50 23.09
CA LEU A 22 -0.07 -10.97 21.75
C LEU A 22 -1.36 -10.76 20.95
N GLY A 23 -2.32 -11.69 21.06
CA GLY A 23 -3.63 -11.56 20.44
C GLY A 23 -4.43 -10.38 20.99
N PHE A 24 -4.39 -10.16 22.31
CA PHE A 24 -5.01 -8.99 22.92
C PHE A 24 -4.33 -7.69 22.48
N ALA A 25 -3.00 -7.67 22.45
CA ALA A 25 -2.23 -6.52 22.00
C ALA A 25 -2.53 -6.16 20.53
N SER A 26 -2.65 -7.14 19.64
CA SER A 26 -2.93 -6.86 18.22
C SER A 26 -4.30 -6.25 17.98
N ILE A 27 -5.30 -6.62 18.77
CA ILE A 27 -6.66 -6.03 18.71
C ILE A 27 -6.65 -4.65 19.36
N ARG A 28 -6.03 -4.52 20.54
CA ARG A 28 -6.06 -3.28 21.32
C ARG A 28 -5.24 -2.15 20.68
N PHE A 29 -4.15 -2.48 19.98
CA PHE A 29 -3.27 -1.52 19.30
C PHE A 29 -3.44 -1.55 17.78
N LYS A 30 -4.56 -2.08 17.27
CA LYS A 30 -4.89 -1.95 15.85
C LYS A 30 -5.07 -0.47 15.54
N VAL A 31 -4.14 0.10 14.76
CA VAL A 31 -4.25 1.47 14.26
C VAL A 31 -5.42 1.50 13.28
N GLU A 32 -6.40 2.36 13.55
CA GLU A 32 -7.48 2.67 12.62
C GLU A 32 -6.85 3.41 11.44
N ALA A 33 -6.73 2.73 10.30
CA ALA A 33 -6.31 3.37 9.07
C ALA A 33 -7.38 4.38 8.65
N ASP A 34 -6.95 5.55 8.17
CA ASP A 34 -7.88 6.50 7.57
C ASP A 34 -8.55 5.83 6.36
N PRO A 35 -9.90 5.72 6.33
CA PRO A 35 -10.59 5.03 5.26
C PRO A 35 -10.29 5.60 3.87
N ILE A 36 -9.88 6.87 3.77
CA ILE A 36 -9.47 7.48 2.50
C ILE A 36 -8.12 6.93 2.02
N VAL A 37 -7.16 6.73 2.92
CA VAL A 37 -5.84 6.17 2.56
C VAL A 37 -5.99 4.76 2.01
N ASP A 38 -6.82 3.93 2.64
CA ASP A 38 -7.08 2.56 2.18
C ASP A 38 -7.75 2.53 0.80
N GLN A 39 -8.65 3.48 0.52
CA GLN A 39 -9.30 3.61 -0.79
C GLN A 39 -8.30 4.07 -1.87
N ILE A 40 -7.44 5.03 -1.56
CA ILE A 40 -6.39 5.50 -2.47
C ILE A 40 -5.39 4.37 -2.75
N ASP A 41 -4.92 3.67 -1.71
CA ASP A 41 -3.97 2.57 -1.84
C ASP A 41 -4.56 1.45 -2.73
N ALA A 42 -5.85 1.15 -2.59
CA ALA A 42 -6.52 0.16 -3.44
C ALA A 42 -6.59 0.55 -4.94
N ILE A 43 -6.54 1.85 -5.27
CA ILE A 43 -6.54 2.35 -6.66
C ILE A 43 -5.13 2.31 -7.27
N LEU A 44 -4.09 2.43 -6.44
CA LEU A 44 -2.70 2.40 -6.89
C LEU A 44 -2.33 1.01 -7.48
N PRO A 45 -1.35 0.95 -8.40
CA PRO A 45 -1.00 -0.31 -9.09
C PRO A 45 -0.26 -1.34 -8.21
N GLN A 46 -0.03 -1.05 -6.93
CA GLN A 46 0.59 -1.96 -5.95
C GLN A 46 1.95 -2.56 -6.38
N THR A 47 2.72 -1.84 -7.20
CA THR A 47 4.02 -2.30 -7.72
C THR A 47 5.18 -2.11 -6.76
N GLN A 48 5.03 -1.26 -5.74
CA GLN A 48 6.08 -0.93 -4.76
C GLN A 48 7.41 -0.48 -5.41
N CYS A 49 7.33 0.15 -6.59
CA CYS A 49 8.50 0.49 -7.41
C CYS A 49 9.28 1.73 -6.94
N GLY A 50 8.65 2.59 -6.13
CA GLY A 50 9.25 3.81 -5.59
C GLY A 50 9.55 4.93 -6.59
N GLN A 51 9.09 4.83 -7.84
CA GLN A 51 9.35 5.82 -8.89
C GLN A 51 8.66 7.17 -8.65
N CYS A 52 7.62 7.20 -7.81
CA CYS A 52 6.93 8.42 -7.39
C CYS A 52 7.63 9.20 -6.28
N GLY A 53 8.82 8.76 -5.83
CA GLY A 53 9.58 9.38 -4.73
C GLY A 53 9.18 8.90 -3.32
N TYR A 54 8.22 7.99 -3.22
CA TYR A 54 7.78 7.35 -1.98
C TYR A 54 8.30 5.92 -1.86
N PRO A 55 8.55 5.39 -0.65
CA PRO A 55 9.08 4.03 -0.46
C PRO A 55 8.10 2.91 -0.83
N GLY A 56 6.85 3.22 -1.17
CA GLY A 56 5.82 2.28 -1.62
C GLY A 56 4.50 2.97 -1.95
N CYS A 57 3.49 2.19 -2.36
CA CYS A 57 2.16 2.69 -2.70
C CYS A 57 1.44 3.29 -1.49
N ARG A 58 1.44 2.62 -0.33
CA ARG A 58 0.74 3.13 0.87
C ARG A 58 1.28 4.45 1.41
N PRO A 59 2.60 4.68 1.54
CA PRO A 59 3.13 6.00 1.90
C PRO A 59 2.76 7.10 0.90
N TYR A 60 2.63 6.75 -0.39
CA TYR A 60 2.13 7.69 -1.39
C TYR A 60 0.62 7.94 -1.24
N ALA A 61 -0.17 6.91 -0.92
CA ALA A 61 -1.60 7.06 -0.62
C ALA A 61 -1.85 7.96 0.60
N GLU A 62 -1.03 7.81 1.65
CA GLU A 62 -1.02 8.71 2.81
C GLU A 62 -0.67 10.14 2.39
N ALA A 63 0.32 10.35 1.54
CA ALA A 63 0.67 11.68 1.06
C ALA A 63 -0.45 12.32 0.24
N ILE A 64 -1.11 11.56 -0.65
CA ILE A 64 -2.27 12.02 -1.42
C ILE A 64 -3.41 12.42 -0.47
N ALA A 65 -3.72 11.59 0.53
CA ALA A 65 -4.74 11.91 1.52
C ALA A 65 -4.41 13.19 2.31
N ASN A 66 -3.13 13.52 2.47
CA ASN A 66 -2.64 14.76 3.08
C ASN A 66 -2.54 15.94 2.10
N GLY A 67 -2.98 15.79 0.85
CA GLY A 67 -3.03 16.87 -0.16
C GLY A 67 -1.86 16.90 -1.14
N ASP A 68 -1.07 15.84 -1.27
CA ASP A 68 -0.05 15.74 -2.32
C ASP A 68 -0.66 15.41 -3.70
N ASN A 69 0.09 15.67 -4.78
CA ASN A 69 -0.38 15.50 -6.15
C ASN A 69 -0.63 14.02 -6.49
N ILE A 70 -1.69 13.76 -7.25
CA ILE A 70 -2.12 12.41 -7.67
C ILE A 70 -1.38 11.87 -8.90
N ASN A 71 -0.66 12.72 -9.65
CA ASN A 71 -0.03 12.40 -10.94
C ASN A 71 1.41 11.88 -10.88
N LYS A 72 1.92 11.58 -9.68
CA LYS A 72 3.33 11.16 -9.51
C LYS A 72 3.58 9.68 -9.77
N CYS A 73 2.58 8.85 -10.05
CA CYS A 73 2.74 7.39 -10.20
C CYS A 73 2.93 6.99 -11.67
N PRO A 74 4.18 6.75 -12.16
CA PRO A 74 4.40 6.40 -13.56
C PRO A 74 3.74 5.08 -14.00
N PRO A 75 3.78 3.98 -13.23
CA PRO A 75 3.17 2.71 -13.67
C PRO A 75 1.64 2.71 -13.64
N GLY A 76 1.02 3.69 -12.96
CA GLY A 76 -0.44 3.85 -12.95
C GLY A 76 -0.96 4.63 -14.17
N GLY A 77 -0.14 5.53 -14.72
CA GLY A 77 -0.48 6.38 -15.86
C GLY A 77 -1.77 7.17 -15.66
N GLN A 78 -2.35 7.65 -16.77
CA GLN A 78 -3.60 8.43 -16.74
C GLN A 78 -4.77 7.69 -16.08
N ALA A 79 -4.90 6.37 -16.28
CA ALA A 79 -6.02 5.60 -15.77
C ALA A 79 -6.07 5.55 -14.22
N THR A 80 -4.92 5.55 -13.56
CA THR A 80 -4.86 5.67 -12.09
C THR A 80 -5.21 7.08 -11.65
N ILE A 81 -4.75 8.12 -12.37
CA ILE A 81 -5.03 9.52 -12.04
C ILE A 81 -6.52 9.82 -12.13
N GLU A 82 -7.21 9.37 -13.18
CA GLU A 82 -8.65 9.55 -13.34
C GLU A 82 -9.44 8.97 -12.17
N LYS A 83 -9.12 7.73 -11.76
CA LYS A 83 -9.78 7.09 -10.61
C LYS A 83 -9.52 7.81 -9.30
N LEU A 84 -8.31 8.33 -9.11
CA LEU A 84 -7.95 9.11 -7.92
C LEU A 84 -8.67 10.46 -7.92
N ALA A 85 -8.77 11.12 -9.08
CA ALA A 85 -9.49 12.36 -9.26
C ALA A 85 -10.99 12.19 -8.96
N ASP A 86 -11.61 11.13 -9.46
CA ASP A 86 -13.00 10.78 -9.18
C ASP A 86 -13.24 10.52 -7.68
N LEU A 87 -12.33 9.80 -7.02
CA LEU A 87 -12.42 9.52 -5.59
C LEU A 87 -12.29 10.79 -4.74
N MET A 88 -11.37 11.69 -5.11
CA MET A 88 -11.06 12.90 -4.35
C MET A 88 -11.94 14.10 -4.74
N GLY A 89 -12.74 13.99 -5.80
CA GLY A 89 -13.57 15.08 -6.32
C GLY A 89 -12.77 16.25 -6.90
N VAL A 90 -11.58 15.98 -7.46
CA VAL A 90 -10.71 16.98 -8.09
C VAL A 90 -10.66 16.78 -9.60
N GLU A 91 -10.27 17.79 -10.37
CA GLU A 91 -10.07 17.63 -11.81
C GLU A 91 -8.83 16.75 -12.08
N PRO A 92 -8.90 15.81 -13.04
CA PRO A 92 -7.77 14.96 -13.38
C PRO A 92 -6.67 15.77 -14.07
N GLU A 93 -5.50 15.82 -13.44
CA GLU A 93 -4.30 16.38 -14.07
C GLU A 93 -3.75 15.43 -15.15
N GLU A 94 -3.04 15.97 -16.15
CA GLU A 94 -2.32 15.10 -17.09
C GLU A 94 -1.17 14.39 -16.39
N SER A 95 -0.98 13.11 -16.71
CA SER A 95 0.15 12.36 -16.20
C SER A 95 1.45 12.98 -16.72
N ALA A 96 2.39 13.22 -15.81
CA ALA A 96 3.69 13.81 -16.16
C ALA A 96 4.54 12.90 -17.07
N HIS A 97 4.15 11.63 -17.25
CA HIS A 97 4.94 10.59 -17.91
C HIS A 97 4.34 10.05 -19.21
N ASP A 98 3.06 10.30 -19.53
CA ASP A 98 2.45 9.79 -20.77
C ASP A 98 2.78 10.66 -22.02
N LEU A 99 3.47 11.80 -21.83
CA LEU A 99 3.84 12.72 -22.92
C LEU A 99 4.85 12.10 -23.92
N ASP A 100 5.69 11.16 -23.49
CA ASP A 100 6.70 10.53 -24.36
C ASP A 100 6.14 9.39 -25.23
N SER A 101 4.96 8.85 -24.90
CA SER A 101 4.38 7.68 -25.59
C SER A 101 3.74 7.99 -26.95
N LYS A 102 3.45 9.26 -27.23
CA LYS A 102 2.72 9.69 -28.43
C LYS A 102 3.60 10.03 -29.64
N VAL A 103 4.93 9.94 -29.54
CA VAL A 103 5.81 10.19 -30.70
C VAL A 103 6.08 8.88 -31.43
N PRO A 104 5.49 8.64 -32.62
CA PRO A 104 5.77 7.44 -33.39
C PRO A 104 7.26 7.40 -33.77
N THR A 105 8.01 6.49 -33.15
CA THR A 105 9.43 6.30 -33.41
C THR A 105 9.61 5.18 -34.42
N VAL A 106 10.19 5.49 -35.58
CA VAL A 106 10.55 4.49 -36.58
C VAL A 106 11.95 3.93 -36.29
N ALA A 107 12.10 2.61 -36.23
CA ALA A 107 13.40 1.97 -36.14
C ALA A 107 14.03 1.91 -37.54
N PHE A 108 15.15 2.62 -37.72
CA PHE A 108 15.99 2.43 -38.90
C PHE A 108 16.82 1.16 -38.71
N ILE A 109 16.48 0.12 -39.47
CA ILE A 109 17.31 -1.07 -39.62
C ILE A 109 18.22 -0.80 -40.82
N HIS A 110 19.54 -0.74 -40.60
CA HIS A 110 20.55 -0.66 -41.66
C HIS A 110 21.16 -2.05 -41.90
#